data_AF-A0A0Q8ZJ11-F1
#
_entry.id   AF-A0A0Q8ZJ11-F1
#
_cell.length_a   1.000
_cell.length_b   1.000
_cell.length_c   1.000
_cell.angle_alpha   90.00
_cell.angle_beta   90.00
_cell.angle_gamma   90.00
#
_symmetry.space_group_name_H-M   'P 1'
#
loop_
_entity.id
_entity.type
_entity.pdbx_description
1 polymer ?
#
loop_
_entity_poly.entity_id
_entity_poly.type
_entity_poly.pdbx_seq_one_letter_code
_entity_poly.pdbx_strand_id
1 'polypeptide(L)'
;MKKKLYIIIFLSIPTYIFSQTSGSFNVGGDIDKFYPVTFFDGGWNTNVPTNLKLGRSDIHLNSTSRGTLMANFDYHVTNFGYGSYFIDANVKPALNGLYENFIAGWRDASEKGSCRCIIIWIRGGNTTYYYQSNYVVNPTIYDGIQNVLPYQETNGPSHSFKTYVDEYASTKGIYQSRMHILPQMLV
;
A
#
# COMPACT_ATOMS: atom_id res chain seq x y z
N MET A 1 -42.23 -34.23 43.92
CA MET A 1 -40.98 -33.44 43.84
C MET A 1 -40.95 -32.71 42.49
N LYS A 2 -41.08 -31.38 42.48
CA LYS A 2 -41.16 -30.58 41.25
C LYS A 2 -39.74 -30.28 40.73
N LYS A 3 -39.33 -30.87 39.60
CA LYS A 3 -38.05 -30.54 38.94
C LYS A 3 -38.26 -29.26 38.13
N LYS A 4 -37.63 -28.15 38.55
CA LYS A 4 -37.56 -26.92 37.76
C LYS A 4 -36.45 -27.08 36.73
N LEU A 5 -36.80 -27.17 35.45
CA LEU A 5 -35.86 -27.16 34.34
C LEU A 5 -35.54 -25.70 34.02
N TYR A 6 -34.33 -25.25 34.36
CA TYR A 6 -33.83 -23.94 33.96
C TYR A 6 -33.24 -24.07 32.55
N ILE A 7 -33.98 -23.58 31.55
CA ILE A 7 -33.49 -23.44 30.19
C ILE A 7 -32.59 -22.20 30.17
N ILE A 8 -31.28 -22.41 30.08
CA ILE A 8 -30.32 -21.34 29.81
C ILE A 8 -30.31 -21.13 28.29
N ILE A 9 -30.97 -20.09 27.82
CA ILE A 9 -30.87 -19.62 26.43
C ILE A 9 -29.56 -18.85 26.31
N PHE A 10 -28.56 -19.47 25.69
CA PHE A 10 -27.31 -18.81 25.35
C PHE A 10 -27.56 -17.94 24.11
N LEU A 11 -27.81 -16.64 24.30
CA LEU A 11 -27.89 -15.67 23.19
C LEU A 11 -26.50 -15.56 22.55
N SER A 12 -26.31 -16.21 21.40
CA SER A 12 -25.18 -15.95 20.51
C SER A 12 -25.43 -14.61 19.80
N ILE A 13 -24.94 -13.52 20.39
CA ILE A 13 -24.92 -12.22 19.73
C ILE A 13 -23.89 -12.30 18.60
N PRO A 14 -24.25 -12.15 17.31
CA PRO A 14 -23.26 -12.04 16.25
C PRO A 14 -22.50 -10.73 16.44
N THR A 15 -21.25 -10.82 16.89
CA THR A 15 -20.33 -9.69 16.86
C THR A 15 -19.81 -9.56 15.43
N TYR A 16 -20.11 -8.45 14.78
CA TYR A 16 -19.46 -8.09 13.52
C TYR A 16 -18.02 -7.72 13.85
N ILE A 17 -17.08 -8.65 13.63
CA ILE A 17 -15.65 -8.38 13.74
C ILE A 17 -15.20 -7.78 12.41
N PHE A 18 -14.90 -6.49 12.40
CA PHE A 18 -14.15 -5.89 11.30
C PHE A 18 -12.69 -6.34 11.45
N SER A 19 -12.25 -7.27 10.58
CA SER A 19 -10.88 -7.78 10.62
C SER A 19 -9.96 -6.83 9.88
N GLN A 20 -8.97 -6.29 10.60
CA GLN A 20 -7.81 -5.65 10.00
C GLN A 20 -6.85 -6.73 9.49
N THR A 21 -6.32 -6.57 8.28
CA THR A 21 -5.29 -7.44 7.74
C THR A 21 -3.91 -6.90 8.09
N SER A 22 -2.97 -7.75 8.45
CA SER A 22 -1.59 -7.34 8.72
C SER A 22 -0.60 -8.42 8.32
N GLY A 23 0.65 -8.02 8.12
CA GLY A 23 1.69 -8.95 7.73
C GLY A 23 3.01 -8.23 7.50
N SER A 24 3.93 -8.93 6.84
CA SER A 24 5.21 -8.37 6.42
C SER A 24 5.60 -8.94 5.07
N PHE A 25 6.39 -8.18 4.33
CA PHE A 25 6.98 -8.61 3.07
C PHE A 25 8.41 -8.08 2.95
N ASN A 26 9.20 -8.70 2.09
CA ASN A 26 10.56 -8.28 1.80
C ASN A 26 10.64 -7.77 0.37
N VAL A 27 11.41 -6.70 0.15
CA VAL A 27 11.73 -6.20 -1.19
C VAL A 27 13.21 -6.46 -1.46
N GLY A 28 13.48 -7.33 -2.45
CA GLY A 28 14.82 -7.72 -2.85
C GLY A 28 15.53 -6.66 -3.70
N GLY A 29 16.42 -7.11 -4.58
CA GLY A 29 17.17 -6.24 -5.48
C GLY A 29 18.18 -5.32 -4.76
N ASP A 30 18.56 -4.23 -5.41
CA ASP A 30 19.60 -3.32 -4.92
C ASP A 30 19.05 -2.33 -3.91
N ILE A 31 19.85 -2.03 -2.87
CA ILE A 31 19.46 -1.10 -1.80
C ILE A 31 19.27 0.34 -2.29
N ASP A 32 19.93 0.74 -3.38
CA ASP A 32 19.84 2.09 -3.96
C ASP A 32 18.69 2.25 -4.97
N LYS A 33 17.84 1.23 -5.11
CA LYS A 33 16.69 1.21 -6.02
C LYS A 33 15.38 1.06 -5.25
N PHE A 34 14.31 1.50 -5.89
CA PHE A 34 12.94 1.33 -5.40
C PHE A 34 12.15 0.50 -6.39
N TYR A 35 11.57 -0.58 -5.92
CA TYR A 35 10.91 -1.59 -6.74
C TYR A 35 9.39 -1.45 -6.65
N PRO A 36 8.66 -1.68 -7.76
CA PRO A 36 7.21 -1.64 -7.75
C PRO A 36 6.66 -2.76 -6.87
N VAL A 37 5.79 -2.38 -5.93
CA VAL A 37 4.98 -3.29 -5.13
C VAL A 37 3.51 -2.91 -5.33
N THR A 38 2.69 -3.86 -5.73
CA THR A 38 1.25 -3.61 -5.94
C THR A 38 0.46 -3.95 -4.69
N PHE A 39 -0.55 -3.13 -4.40
CA PHE A 39 -1.51 -3.34 -3.31
C PHE A 39 -2.92 -3.29 -3.86
N PHE A 40 -3.70 -4.33 -3.58
CA PHE A 40 -5.10 -4.47 -3.99
C PHE A 40 -6.02 -3.57 -3.16
N ASP A 41 -6.98 -2.91 -3.81
CA ASP A 41 -8.06 -2.17 -3.16
C ASP A 41 -9.17 -3.13 -2.71
N GLY A 42 -8.99 -3.73 -1.52
CA GLY A 42 -9.97 -4.64 -0.93
C GLY A 42 -11.27 -3.95 -0.50
N GLY A 43 -11.26 -2.63 -0.33
CA GLY A 43 -12.43 -1.81 0.01
C GLY A 43 -13.24 -1.35 -1.22
N TRP A 44 -12.84 -1.73 -2.43
CA TRP A 44 -13.38 -1.14 -3.66
C TRP A 44 -14.92 -1.21 -3.78
N ASN A 45 -15.57 -2.25 -3.26
CA ASN A 45 -17.02 -2.42 -3.30
C ASN A 45 -17.70 -2.29 -1.93
N THR A 46 -17.06 -1.66 -0.95
CA THR A 46 -17.55 -1.58 0.44
C THR A 46 -18.01 -0.18 0.86
N ASN A 47 -18.00 0.80 -0.04
CA ASN A 47 -18.32 2.23 0.20
C ASN A 47 -17.35 2.93 1.19
N VAL A 48 -16.17 2.36 1.44
CA VAL A 48 -15.14 2.89 2.34
C VAL A 48 -13.78 2.71 1.67
N PRO A 49 -12.87 3.71 1.70
CA PRO A 49 -11.55 3.56 1.11
C PRO A 49 -10.70 2.49 1.82
N THR A 50 -9.71 1.97 1.09
CA THR A 50 -8.66 1.16 1.67
C THR A 50 -7.64 2.05 2.37
N ASN A 51 -7.43 1.81 3.66
CA ASN A 51 -6.39 2.44 4.46
C ASN A 51 -5.24 1.43 4.63
N LEU A 52 -4.08 1.72 4.07
CA LEU A 52 -2.87 0.91 4.16
C LEU A 52 -1.84 1.66 5.00
N LYS A 53 -1.33 1.00 6.03
CA LYS A 53 -0.20 1.47 6.83
C LYS A 53 1.02 0.63 6.47
N LEU A 54 2.14 1.27 6.20
CA LEU A 54 3.45 0.65 6.01
C LEU A 54 4.39 1.10 7.13
N GLY A 55 5.09 0.14 7.72
CA GLY A 55 5.90 0.36 8.90
C GLY A 55 7.24 -0.37 8.86
N ARG A 56 8.25 0.33 9.36
CA ARG A 56 9.57 -0.18 9.67
C ARG A 56 10.14 0.67 10.81
N SER A 57 9.91 0.26 12.05
CA SER A 57 10.33 1.03 13.23
C SER A 57 11.75 0.72 13.71
N ASP A 58 12.24 -0.51 13.47
CA ASP A 58 13.58 -0.92 13.88
C ASP A 58 14.62 -0.50 12.83
N ILE A 59 15.50 0.42 13.24
CA ILE A 59 16.59 0.93 12.39
C ILE A 59 17.62 -0.14 12.05
N HIS A 60 17.74 -1.20 12.85
CA HIS A 60 18.71 -2.29 12.68
C HIS A 60 18.14 -3.51 11.94
N LEU A 61 16.85 -3.49 11.59
CA LEU A 61 16.21 -4.60 10.87
C LEU A 61 16.94 -4.85 9.54
N ASN A 62 17.24 -6.11 9.20
CA ASN A 62 18.04 -6.52 8.03
C ASN A 62 19.52 -6.05 8.02
N SER A 63 19.91 -5.00 8.75
CA SER A 63 21.30 -4.55 8.96
C SER A 63 21.38 -3.29 9.83
N THR A 64 22.58 -2.97 10.31
CA THR A 64 22.91 -1.79 11.11
C THR A 64 22.50 -0.47 10.44
N SER A 65 21.73 0.34 11.16
CA SER A 65 21.41 1.74 10.82
C SER A 65 20.73 1.95 9.46
N ARG A 66 19.98 0.96 8.98
CA ARG A 66 19.33 1.00 7.66
C ARG A 66 18.34 2.16 7.52
N GLY A 67 17.61 2.48 8.59
CA GLY A 67 16.59 3.52 8.62
C GLY A 67 15.20 2.99 8.97
N THR A 68 14.27 3.92 9.16
CA THR A 68 12.88 3.68 9.56
C THR A 68 11.88 4.28 8.56
N LEU A 69 10.65 3.76 8.57
CA LEU A 69 9.55 4.26 7.76
C LEU A 69 8.25 4.17 8.57
N MET A 70 7.47 5.25 8.55
CA MET A 70 6.06 5.22 8.90
C MET A 70 5.28 5.89 7.77
N ALA A 71 4.41 5.16 7.10
CA ALA A 71 3.60 5.69 6.01
C ALA A 71 2.16 5.22 6.10
N ASN A 72 1.23 6.10 5.74
CA ASN A 72 -0.19 5.80 5.57
C ASN A 72 -0.59 6.14 4.13
N PHE A 73 -1.38 5.27 3.52
CA PHE A 73 -1.99 5.45 2.21
C PHE A 73 -3.49 5.22 2.34
N ASP A 74 -4.27 6.25 2.01
CA ASP A 74 -5.71 6.16 1.90
C ASP A 74 -6.06 6.22 0.43
N TYR A 75 -6.71 5.19 -0.09
CA TYR A 75 -6.98 5.11 -1.51
C TYR A 75 -8.28 4.41 -1.84
N HIS A 76 -8.81 4.82 -2.97
CA HIS A 76 -9.89 4.15 -3.67
C HIS A 76 -9.56 4.25 -5.16
N VAL A 77 -9.35 3.12 -5.81
CA VAL A 77 -8.90 3.11 -7.21
C VAL A 77 -10.06 3.18 -8.17
N THR A 78 -9.80 3.64 -9.39
CA THR A 78 -10.81 3.53 -10.43
C THR A 78 -10.99 2.08 -10.90
N ASN A 79 -12.01 1.81 -11.69
CA ASN A 79 -12.15 0.53 -12.39
C ASN A 79 -13.05 0.80 -13.59
N PHE A 80 -12.45 1.24 -14.70
CA PHE A 80 -13.18 1.75 -15.86
C PHE A 80 -13.97 3.05 -15.61
N GLY A 81 -13.39 4.00 -14.85
CA GLY A 81 -13.89 5.39 -14.83
C GLY A 81 -14.86 5.76 -13.71
N TYR A 82 -14.89 5.02 -12.61
CA TYR A 82 -15.55 5.49 -11.38
C TYR A 82 -14.82 6.77 -10.91
N GLY A 83 -15.54 7.88 -10.81
CA GLY A 83 -14.99 9.24 -10.74
C GLY A 83 -14.51 9.71 -9.36
N SER A 84 -14.68 8.91 -8.32
CA SER A 84 -14.26 9.24 -6.94
C SER A 84 -12.98 8.51 -6.54
N TYR A 85 -12.07 8.29 -7.49
CA TYR A 85 -10.79 7.64 -7.24
C TYR A 85 -9.75 8.62 -6.72
N PHE A 86 -8.90 8.16 -5.81
CA PHE A 86 -7.84 8.96 -5.20
C PHE A 86 -6.76 8.08 -4.56
N ILE A 87 -5.58 8.67 -4.35
CA ILE A 87 -4.53 8.12 -3.49
C ILE A 87 -3.94 9.28 -2.70
N ASP A 88 -4.23 9.31 -1.41
CA ASP A 88 -3.64 10.23 -0.45
C ASP A 88 -2.58 9.49 0.36
N ALA A 89 -1.40 10.10 0.52
CA ALA A 89 -0.30 9.46 1.20
C ALA A 89 0.37 10.40 2.20
N ASN A 90 0.56 9.91 3.42
CA ASN A 90 1.35 10.57 4.45
C ASN A 90 2.58 9.70 4.74
N VAL A 91 3.72 10.10 4.18
CA VAL A 91 4.99 9.37 4.30
C VAL A 91 5.92 10.13 5.24
N LYS A 92 6.47 9.42 6.24
CA LYS A 92 7.47 9.95 7.18
C LYS A 92 8.77 9.15 7.04
N PRO A 93 9.80 9.72 6.37
CA PRO A 93 11.10 9.07 6.18
C PRO A 93 11.94 9.04 7.46
N ALA A 94 13.02 8.28 7.41
CA ALA A 94 14.03 8.26 8.47
C ALA A 94 14.77 9.61 8.48
N LEU A 95 14.86 10.25 9.64
CA LEU A 95 15.66 11.47 9.79
C LEU A 95 17.14 11.19 10.06
N ASN A 96 17.50 9.98 10.51
CA ASN A 96 18.85 9.63 10.99
C ASN A 96 19.29 8.20 10.55
N GLY A 97 18.80 7.71 9.42
CA GLY A 97 19.21 6.41 8.85
C GLY A 97 20.24 6.57 7.75
N LEU A 98 20.96 5.49 7.40
CA LEU A 98 21.81 5.44 6.21
C LEU A 98 21.02 5.74 4.93
N TYR A 99 19.74 5.37 4.90
CA TYR A 99 18.81 5.70 3.84
C TYR A 99 17.68 6.57 4.40
N GLU A 100 17.50 7.76 3.82
CA GLU A 100 16.45 8.68 4.23
C GLU A 100 15.08 8.22 3.70
N ASN A 101 15.00 7.92 2.40
CA ASN A 101 13.73 7.62 1.73
C ASN A 101 13.53 6.13 1.50
N PHE A 102 12.38 5.59 1.90
CA PHE A 102 11.99 4.20 1.65
C PHE A 102 10.85 4.06 0.63
N ILE A 103 10.22 5.17 0.26
CA ILE A 103 9.17 5.27 -0.75
C ILE A 103 9.66 6.27 -1.81
N ALA A 104 9.58 5.90 -3.09
CA ALA A 104 9.96 6.77 -4.22
C ALA A 104 8.76 7.30 -5.02
N GLY A 105 7.55 6.83 -4.75
CA GLY A 105 6.35 7.27 -5.44
C GLY A 105 5.22 6.25 -5.34
N TRP A 106 4.05 6.64 -5.82
CA TRP A 106 2.87 5.79 -5.93
C TRP A 106 2.00 6.21 -7.11
N ARG A 107 1.18 5.28 -7.63
CA ARG A 107 0.21 5.58 -8.69
C ARG A 107 -0.96 4.61 -8.66
N ASP A 108 -2.07 5.03 -9.26
CA ASP A 108 -3.16 4.15 -9.63
C ASP A 108 -2.73 3.29 -10.84
N ALA A 109 -2.98 1.98 -10.77
CA ALA A 109 -2.69 1.00 -11.82
C ALA A 109 -3.97 0.32 -12.37
N SER A 110 -5.14 0.86 -12.02
CA SER A 110 -6.44 0.32 -12.38
C SER A 110 -7.10 1.02 -13.59
N GLU A 111 -6.56 2.15 -14.05
CA GLU A 111 -7.20 3.00 -15.07
C GLU A 111 -7.61 2.25 -16.35
N LYS A 112 -6.78 1.28 -16.77
CA LYS A 112 -6.99 0.51 -18.01
C LYS A 112 -7.10 -1.00 -17.76
N GLY A 113 -7.18 -1.41 -16.50
CA GLY A 113 -6.99 -2.81 -16.10
C GLY A 113 -7.90 -3.25 -14.97
N SER A 114 -7.99 -4.57 -14.79
CA SER A 114 -8.84 -5.19 -13.76
C SER A 114 -8.12 -5.42 -12.43
N CYS A 115 -6.87 -4.98 -12.26
CA CYS A 115 -6.10 -5.30 -11.06
C CYS A 115 -6.69 -4.69 -9.78
N ARG A 116 -7.48 -3.60 -9.90
CA ARG A 116 -7.99 -2.78 -8.79
C ARG A 116 -6.89 -2.55 -7.74
N CYS A 117 -5.77 -2.01 -8.19
CA CYS A 117 -4.56 -1.95 -7.41
C CYS A 117 -3.84 -0.62 -7.59
N ILE A 118 -3.09 -0.23 -6.57
CA ILE A 118 -2.09 0.83 -6.65
C ILE A 118 -0.70 0.21 -6.76
N ILE A 119 0.25 0.98 -7.30
CA ILE A 119 1.69 0.66 -7.22
C ILE A 119 2.31 1.63 -6.22
N ILE A 120 3.18 1.12 -5.36
CA ILE A 120 4.09 1.92 -4.53
C ILE A 120 5.52 1.47 -4.86
N TRP A 121 6.41 2.41 -5.15
CA TRP A 121 7.83 2.11 -5.34
C TRP A 121 8.55 2.11 -3.99
N ILE A 122 8.94 0.92 -3.54
CA ILE A 122 9.47 0.66 -2.20
C ILE A 122 10.93 0.27 -2.28
N ARG A 123 11.79 0.80 -1.40
CA ARG A 123 13.24 0.55 -1.42
C ARG A 123 13.57 -0.95 -1.34
N GLY A 124 14.53 -1.39 -2.17
CA GLY A 124 15.01 -2.76 -2.23
C GLY A 124 16.11 -3.08 -1.22
N GLY A 125 17.01 -4.01 -1.56
CA GLY A 125 18.15 -4.38 -0.74
C GLY A 125 17.83 -5.43 0.35
N ASN A 126 16.91 -6.34 0.05
CA ASN A 126 16.34 -7.31 1.00
C ASN A 126 15.75 -6.60 2.23
N THR A 127 15.04 -5.50 2.01
CA THR A 127 14.45 -4.68 3.08
C THR A 127 13.07 -5.20 3.44
N THR A 128 12.86 -5.49 4.74
CA THR A 128 11.58 -5.95 5.28
C THR A 128 10.70 -4.75 5.68
N TYR A 129 9.41 -4.88 5.33
CA TYR A 129 8.35 -3.94 5.64
C TYR A 129 7.19 -4.68 6.32
N TYR A 130 6.56 -4.02 7.29
CA TYR A 130 5.33 -4.47 7.90
C TYR A 130 4.16 -3.67 7.35
N TYR A 131 3.00 -4.29 7.26
CA TYR A 131 1.79 -3.60 6.85
C TYR A 131 0.60 -3.93 7.75
N GLN A 132 -0.35 -3.01 7.76
CA GLN A 132 -1.68 -3.20 8.31
C GLN A 132 -2.69 -2.48 7.42
N SER A 133 -3.88 -3.06 7.23
CA SER A 133 -4.96 -2.44 6.48
C SER A 133 -6.34 -2.80 7.02
N ASN A 134 -7.34 -1.94 6.77
CA ASN A 134 -8.75 -2.21 7.06
C ASN A 134 -9.39 -3.22 6.07
N TYR A 135 -8.72 -3.53 4.96
CA TYR A 135 -9.14 -4.54 3.99
C TYR A 135 -7.96 -5.42 3.54
N VAL A 136 -8.24 -6.45 2.73
CA VAL A 136 -7.20 -7.30 2.13
C VAL A 136 -6.46 -6.51 1.04
N VAL A 137 -5.13 -6.46 1.12
CA VAL A 137 -4.28 -5.68 0.19
C VAL A 137 -3.26 -6.50 -0.60
N ASN A 138 -3.03 -7.77 -0.26
CA ASN A 138 -2.18 -8.73 -0.99
C ASN A 138 -0.93 -8.13 -1.68
N PRO A 139 0.07 -7.64 -0.91
CA PRO A 139 1.26 -7.03 -1.49
C PRO A 139 1.96 -8.00 -2.46
N THR A 140 2.21 -7.56 -3.69
CA THR A 140 2.95 -8.33 -4.70
C THR A 140 4.18 -7.56 -5.15
N ILE A 141 5.36 -8.17 -5.01
CA ILE A 141 6.67 -7.52 -5.14
C ILE A 141 7.29 -7.87 -6.48
N TYR A 142 7.64 -6.86 -7.26
CA TYR A 142 8.32 -7.01 -8.55
C TYR A 142 9.76 -6.51 -8.42
N ASP A 143 10.66 -7.39 -8.01
CA ASP A 143 12.08 -7.11 -7.75
C ASP A 143 13.04 -7.89 -8.68
N GLY A 144 12.50 -8.66 -9.64
CA GLY A 144 13.26 -9.54 -10.52
C GLY A 144 13.65 -10.88 -9.89
N ILE A 145 13.30 -11.10 -8.62
CA ILE A 145 13.57 -12.33 -7.86
C ILE A 145 12.25 -13.03 -7.55
N GLN A 146 11.33 -12.33 -6.88
CA GLN A 146 10.02 -12.84 -6.45
C GLN A 146 9.02 -12.83 -7.61
N ASN A 147 8.98 -11.71 -8.34
CA ASN A 147 8.25 -11.59 -9.60
C ASN A 147 9.13 -10.85 -10.62
N VAL A 148 8.91 -11.15 -11.90
CA VAL A 148 9.68 -10.56 -13.00
C VAL A 148 9.54 -9.05 -13.06
N LEU A 149 10.62 -8.37 -13.41
CA LEU A 149 10.62 -6.95 -13.77
C LEU A 149 10.70 -6.81 -15.30
N PRO A 150 10.01 -5.82 -15.90
CA PRO A 150 9.14 -4.83 -15.26
C PRO A 150 7.79 -5.40 -14.82
N TYR A 151 7.12 -4.75 -13.87
CA TYR A 151 5.69 -4.96 -13.65
C TYR A 151 4.92 -4.44 -14.87
N GLN A 152 4.04 -5.24 -15.46
CA GLN A 152 3.23 -4.85 -16.60
C GLN A 152 1.78 -4.61 -16.17
N GLU A 153 1.30 -3.36 -16.22
CA GLU A 153 -0.12 -3.08 -16.02
C GLU A 153 -0.95 -3.75 -17.12
N THR A 154 -2.13 -4.26 -16.77
CA THR A 154 -3.09 -4.80 -17.74
C THR A 154 -3.52 -3.67 -18.69
N ASN A 155 -3.20 -3.78 -19.99
CA ASN A 155 -3.42 -2.75 -21.01
C ASN A 155 -2.81 -1.36 -20.69
N GLY A 156 -1.82 -1.33 -19.80
CA GLY A 156 -1.18 -0.11 -19.32
C GLY A 156 0.32 -0.06 -19.62
N PRO A 157 1.02 0.96 -19.10
CA PRO A 157 2.48 1.04 -19.17
C PRO A 157 3.18 -0.05 -18.35
N SER A 158 4.44 -0.33 -18.72
CA SER A 158 5.37 -1.14 -17.93
C SER A 158 6.10 -0.30 -16.88
N HIS A 159 6.31 -0.86 -15.69
CA HIS A 159 6.97 -0.20 -14.55
C HIS A 159 8.21 -0.96 -14.11
N SER A 160 9.35 -0.30 -14.21
CA SER A 160 10.61 -0.79 -13.66
C SER A 160 10.90 -0.17 -12.29
N PHE A 161 12.08 -0.48 -11.75
CA PHE A 161 12.60 0.19 -10.57
C PHE A 161 12.87 1.68 -10.81
N LYS A 162 12.86 2.47 -9.73
CA LYS A 162 13.30 3.86 -9.71
C LYS A 162 14.64 3.98 -8.99
N THR A 163 15.44 4.96 -9.40
CA THR A 163 16.69 5.37 -8.71
C THR A 163 16.53 6.70 -7.98
N TYR A 164 15.41 7.40 -8.20
CA TYR A 164 15.11 8.69 -7.60
C TYR A 164 13.71 8.68 -7.00
N VAL A 165 13.51 9.51 -5.97
CA VAL A 165 12.21 9.78 -5.37
C VAL A 165 11.51 10.81 -6.24
N ASP A 166 10.26 10.55 -6.61
CA ASP A 166 9.44 11.52 -7.35
C ASP A 166 9.23 12.78 -6.52
N GLU A 167 9.08 13.93 -7.18
CA GLU A 167 8.94 15.23 -6.51
C GLU A 167 7.78 15.25 -5.50
N TYR A 168 6.63 14.66 -5.82
CA TYR A 168 5.47 14.59 -4.93
C TYR A 168 5.63 13.57 -3.79
N ALA A 169 6.58 12.65 -3.89
CA ALA A 169 6.89 11.68 -2.85
C ALA A 169 7.98 12.19 -1.89
N SER A 170 8.60 13.32 -2.22
CA SER A 170 9.56 14.00 -1.35
C SER A 170 8.84 14.67 -0.19
N THR A 171 9.33 14.45 1.03
CA THR A 171 8.83 15.15 2.23
C THR A 171 9.35 16.57 2.37
N LYS A 172 10.08 17.08 1.38
CA LYS A 172 10.63 18.44 1.34
C LYS A 172 9.73 19.41 0.53
N GLY A 173 8.45 19.09 0.28
CA GLY A 173 7.52 19.91 -0.51
C GLY A 173 6.02 19.69 -0.23
N ILE A 174 5.17 20.59 -0.76
CA ILE A 174 3.76 20.88 -0.41
C ILE A 174 2.73 19.79 -0.80
N TYR A 175 3.11 18.68 -1.41
CA TYR A 175 2.18 17.79 -2.12
C TYR A 175 1.97 16.46 -1.40
N GLN A 176 0.94 16.34 -0.55
CA GLN A 176 0.48 15.04 -0.01
C GLN A 176 -0.94 14.64 -0.43
N SER A 177 -1.62 15.45 -1.24
CA SER A 177 -2.89 15.09 -1.88
C SER A 177 -2.78 15.26 -3.40
N ARG A 178 -3.10 14.20 -4.17
CA ARG A 178 -3.26 14.30 -5.62
C ARG A 178 -4.59 13.68 -6.04
N MET A 179 -5.52 14.54 -6.44
CA MET A 179 -6.59 14.19 -7.36
C MET A 179 -5.99 14.20 -8.78
N HIS A 180 -6.11 13.10 -9.53
CA HIS A 180 -5.67 13.07 -10.93
C HIS A 180 -6.68 13.86 -11.79
N ILE A 181 -6.41 15.14 -12.03
CA ILE A 181 -7.19 15.95 -12.96
C ILE A 181 -6.58 15.73 -14.35
N LEU A 182 -7.32 15.05 -15.24
CA LEU A 182 -6.99 14.99 -16.66
C LEU A 182 -7.10 16.41 -17.26
N PRO A 183 -6.24 16.80 -18.22
CA PRO A 183 -6.43 18.05 -18.94
C PRO A 183 -7.76 17.96 -19.69
N GLN A 184 -8.72 18.83 -19.32
CA GLN A 184 -9.91 19.06 -20.12
C GLN A 184 -9.46 19.47 -21.52
N MET A 185 -9.74 18.62 -22.51
CA MET A 185 -9.71 19.05 -23.90
C MET A 185 -10.77 20.14 -24.05
N LEU A 186 -10.30 21.37 -24.24
CA LEU A 186 -11.10 22.45 -24.77
C LEU A 186 -11.68 21.98 -26.12
N VAL A 187 -13.00 21.90 -26.19
CA VAL A 187 -13.75 21.98 -27.45
C VAL A 187 -14.33 23.38 -27.52
#